data_AF-A0A2N2MYZ1-F1
#
_entry.id   AF-A0A2N2MYZ1-F1
#
_cell.length_a   1.000
_cell.length_b   1.000
_cell.length_c   1.000
_cell.angle_alpha   90.00
_cell.angle_beta   90.00
_cell.angle_gamma   90.00
#
_symmetry.space_group_name_H-M   'P 1'
#
loop_
_entity.id
_entity.type
_entity.pdbx_description
1 polymer ?
#
loop_
_entity_poly.entity_id
_entity_poly.type
_entity_poly.pdbx_seq_one_letter_code
_entity_poly.pdbx_strand_id
1 'polypeptide(L)'
;MKLVKKHTMDKLEHYSTEQLIDYLEGRLDDSSSAELSQHLESGCMVCNDATTTYRRMLSAIETLHQKSPSYSAHKKVIQAYSDRYASKPKIRWQPYLRPAFISFTVLVLITFVFLFNLNPSVVYAGYLENVTGQVEMFNPTTGSWDSISTGQSVPVDATIRTLTESKATLKFPGGEQTILGSNSEVDLLRLTQTNGLWEITLELMNGQTENQTAQDTDSFSVRTQTGIAHSDNAHFVMKIFSDGSAETRVLEGQVEVRTQSQSKKIHSGETTIFPSPNSSNLLPDKNEDYFEFVPKPSTEGSETEEMTVTPTGTPKDNFKPTRTPTPRITPISSIPTNSSENSTNSDIDCSPGSSDGAGNSENASNSDKACK
;
A
#
# COMPACT_ATOMS: atom_id res chain seq x y z
N MET A 1 22.41 20.53 20.93
CA MET A 1 21.75 21.85 21.03
C MET A 1 22.74 22.93 20.58
N LYS A 2 22.66 23.37 19.32
CA LYS A 2 23.43 24.54 18.84
C LYS A 2 22.68 25.78 19.30
N LEU A 3 23.35 26.66 20.04
CA LEU A 3 22.84 27.98 20.38
C LEU A 3 22.68 28.79 19.10
N VAL A 4 21.46 28.83 18.57
CA VAL A 4 21.06 29.80 17.55
C VAL A 4 21.08 31.15 18.26
N LYS A 5 22.05 31.98 17.89
CA LYS A 5 22.18 33.33 18.43
C LYS A 5 21.01 34.14 17.89
N LYS A 6 19.93 34.19 18.68
CA LYS A 6 18.72 34.96 18.38
C LYS A 6 19.13 36.43 18.39
N HIS A 7 19.31 37.01 17.20
CA HIS A 7 19.48 38.46 17.06
C HIS A 7 18.14 39.10 17.44
N THR A 8 18.04 39.53 18.70
CA THR A 8 16.96 40.42 19.13
C THR A 8 17.15 41.75 18.40
N MET A 9 16.33 41.99 17.39
CA MET A 9 16.26 43.27 16.70
C MET A 9 15.72 44.32 17.65
N ASP A 10 16.54 45.34 17.91
CA ASP A 10 16.08 46.56 18.55
C ASP A 10 15.08 47.26 17.64
N LYS A 11 14.02 47.75 18.27
CA LYS A 11 12.76 48.17 17.67
C LYS A 11 12.97 49.53 17.01
N LEU A 12 13.08 49.55 15.66
CA LEU A 12 13.20 50.70 14.73
C LEU A 12 14.58 50.97 14.12
N GLU A 13 15.32 49.95 13.70
CA GLU A 13 16.46 50.17 12.81
C GLU A 13 16.28 49.37 11.51
N HIS A 14 16.41 50.08 10.39
CA HIS A 14 16.31 49.53 9.04
C HIS A 14 17.22 48.31 8.84
N TYR A 15 16.83 47.39 7.95
CA TYR A 15 17.70 46.27 7.58
C TYR A 15 19.01 46.78 6.99
N SER A 16 20.10 46.06 7.29
CA SER A 16 21.42 46.44 6.79
C SER A 16 21.48 46.30 5.27
N THR A 17 22.41 47.03 4.64
CA THR A 17 22.60 46.95 3.18
C THR A 17 22.90 45.53 2.73
N GLU A 18 23.69 44.79 3.50
CA GLU A 18 24.05 43.40 3.23
C GLU A 18 22.81 42.50 3.23
N GLN A 19 21.91 42.66 4.20
CA GLN A 19 20.67 41.87 4.28
C GLN A 19 19.72 42.14 3.11
N LEU A 20 19.62 43.40 2.69
CA LEU A 20 18.81 43.79 1.52
C LEU A 20 19.38 43.21 0.21
N ILE A 21 20.70 43.19 0.06
CA ILE A 21 21.37 42.57 -1.10
C ILE A 21 21.20 41.05 -1.08
N ASP A 22 21.48 40.40 0.05
CA ASP A 22 21.33 38.95 0.19
C ASP A 22 19.87 38.50 -0.05
N TYR A 23 18.88 39.31 0.31
CA TYR A 23 17.47 39.08 -0.02
C TYR A 23 17.20 39.15 -1.53
N LEU A 24 17.72 40.18 -2.22
CA LEU A 24 17.57 40.32 -3.67
C LEU A 24 18.27 39.21 -4.46
N GLU A 25 19.38 38.68 -3.93
CA GLU A 25 20.12 37.56 -4.52
C GLU A 25 19.56 36.17 -4.13
N GLY A 26 18.55 36.10 -3.26
CA GLY A 26 17.98 34.83 -2.77
C GLY A 26 18.91 34.03 -1.86
N ARG A 27 19.84 34.70 -1.16
CA ARG A 27 20.84 34.09 -0.26
C ARG A 27 20.44 34.12 1.21
N LEU A 28 19.36 34.83 1.54
CA LEU A 28 18.79 34.85 2.88
C LEU A 28 18.06 33.53 3.18
N ASP A 29 18.08 33.06 4.42
CA ASP A 29 17.29 31.89 4.82
C ASP A 29 15.78 32.19 4.81
N ASP A 30 14.95 31.15 4.69
CA ASP A 30 13.50 31.28 4.52
C ASP A 30 12.83 32.12 5.62
N SER A 31 13.30 31.99 6.86
CA SER A 31 12.74 32.73 8.01
C SER A 31 13.06 34.22 7.90
N SER A 32 14.33 34.56 7.69
CA SER A 32 14.76 35.96 7.54
C SER A 32 14.15 36.61 6.29
N SER A 33 13.98 35.83 5.22
CA SER A 33 13.37 36.30 3.96
C SER A 33 11.90 36.67 4.14
N ALA A 34 11.15 35.83 4.87
CA ALA A 34 9.74 36.11 5.18
C ALA A 34 9.58 37.36 6.07
N GLU A 35 10.42 37.51 7.10
CA GLU A 35 10.40 38.70 7.98
C GLU A 35 10.70 39.99 7.21
N LEU A 36 11.73 39.98 6.35
CA LEU A 36 12.08 41.13 5.52
C LEU A 36 11.00 41.43 4.49
N SER A 37 10.39 40.42 3.87
CA SER A 37 9.26 40.62 2.95
C SER A 37 8.09 41.33 3.65
N GLN A 38 7.73 40.85 4.84
CA GLN A 38 6.70 41.49 5.66
C GLN A 38 7.06 42.94 6.04
N HIS A 39 8.35 43.21 6.31
CA HIS A 39 8.83 44.56 6.58
C HIS A 39 8.73 45.48 5.36
N LEU A 40 9.06 45.00 4.16
CA LEU A 40 8.92 45.77 2.92
C LEU A 40 7.44 46.04 2.60
N GLU A 41 6.57 45.06 2.82
CA GLU A 41 5.11 45.17 2.69
C GLU A 41 4.50 46.14 3.70
N SER A 42 5.10 46.28 4.88
CA SER A 42 4.68 47.26 5.89
C SER A 42 4.89 48.73 5.46
N GLY A 43 5.55 48.96 4.32
CA GLY A 43 5.69 50.29 3.72
C GLY A 43 6.91 51.07 4.20
N CYS A 44 7.97 50.40 4.66
CA CYS A 44 9.22 51.09 5.05
C CYS A 44 9.88 51.77 3.83
N MET A 45 9.74 53.10 3.73
CA MET A 45 10.21 53.88 2.57
C MET A 45 11.72 53.75 2.34
N VAL A 46 12.53 53.78 3.41
CA VAL A 46 14.01 53.69 3.31
C VAL A 46 14.46 52.35 2.73
N CYS A 47 13.85 51.24 3.16
CA CYS A 47 14.21 49.90 2.66
C CYS A 47 13.67 49.66 1.24
N ASN A 48 12.48 50.18 0.92
CA ASN A 48 11.92 50.09 -0.44
C ASN A 48 12.74 50.90 -1.46
N ASP A 49 13.22 52.09 -1.10
CA ASP A 49 14.08 52.90 -1.96
C ASP A 49 15.46 52.25 -2.15
N ALA A 50 16.05 51.71 -1.08
CA ALA A 50 17.32 50.99 -1.13
C ALA A 50 17.22 49.74 -2.03
N THR A 51 16.20 48.89 -1.84
CA THR A 51 16.01 47.68 -2.65
C THR A 51 15.76 48.01 -4.13
N THR A 52 15.00 49.07 -4.42
CA THR A 52 14.80 49.54 -5.81
C THR A 52 16.13 50.00 -6.43
N THR A 53 16.95 50.73 -5.67
CA THR A 53 18.27 51.19 -6.12
C THR A 53 19.20 50.00 -6.39
N TYR A 54 19.27 49.03 -5.48
CA TYR A 54 20.09 47.83 -5.67
C TYR A 54 19.61 46.96 -6.83
N ARG A 55 18.30 46.79 -7.02
CA ARG A 55 17.75 46.04 -8.16
C ARG A 55 18.16 46.66 -9.50
N ARG A 56 18.13 48.00 -9.61
CA ARG A 56 18.61 48.71 -10.81
C ARG A 56 20.11 48.52 -11.02
N MET A 57 20.90 48.60 -9.95
CA MET A 57 22.35 48.41 -10.02
C MET A 57 22.72 46.98 -10.43
N LEU A 58 22.10 45.96 -9.81
CA LEU A 58 22.33 44.55 -10.14
C LEU A 58 21.93 44.24 -11.58
N SER A 59 20.78 44.76 -12.04
CA SER A 59 20.35 44.62 -13.43
C SER A 59 21.33 45.29 -14.41
N ALA A 60 21.84 46.49 -14.09
CA ALA A 60 22.86 47.15 -14.90
C ALA A 60 24.18 46.33 -14.95
N ILE A 61 24.59 45.73 -13.83
CA ILE A 61 25.76 44.85 -13.78
C ILE A 61 25.55 43.61 -14.64
N GLU A 62 24.35 43.03 -14.65
CA GLU A 62 24.03 41.86 -15.48
C GLU A 62 24.08 42.17 -16.99
N THR A 63 23.68 43.38 -17.38
CA THR A 63 23.81 43.84 -18.78
C THR A 63 25.24 44.14 -19.20
N LEU A 64 26.12 44.45 -18.24
CA LEU A 64 27.55 44.47 -18.50
C LEU A 64 27.97 43.00 -18.64
N HIS A 65 28.11 42.51 -19.87
CA HIS A 65 28.72 41.22 -20.17
C HIS A 65 30.18 41.18 -19.68
N GLN A 66 30.38 41.18 -18.37
CA GLN A 66 31.67 41.06 -17.74
C GLN A 66 32.14 39.65 -18.03
N LYS A 67 33.01 39.57 -19.03
CA LYS A 67 33.79 38.37 -19.32
C LYS A 67 34.44 37.95 -18.01
N SER A 68 34.06 36.78 -17.50
CA SER A 68 34.56 36.29 -16.22
C SER A 68 36.09 36.40 -16.23
N PRO A 69 36.70 37.04 -15.21
CA PRO A 69 38.14 37.26 -15.23
C PRO A 69 38.83 35.91 -15.35
N SER A 70 39.88 35.84 -16.19
CA SER A 70 40.65 34.60 -16.31
C SER A 70 41.10 34.13 -14.93
N TYR A 71 41.17 32.82 -14.72
CA TYR A 71 41.51 32.22 -13.43
C TYR A 71 42.80 32.82 -12.82
N SER A 72 43.78 33.17 -13.65
CA SER A 72 45.04 33.81 -13.21
C SER A 72 44.84 35.25 -12.72
N ALA A 73 43.97 36.04 -13.35
CA ALA A 73 43.63 37.38 -12.92
C ALA A 73 42.89 37.36 -11.57
N HIS A 74 41.94 36.42 -11.41
CA HIS A 74 41.25 36.21 -10.14
C HIS A 74 42.22 35.86 -9.01
N LYS A 75 43.17 34.93 -9.25
CA LYS A 75 44.19 34.55 -8.27
C LYS A 75 45.09 35.73 -7.88
N LYS A 76 45.49 36.58 -8.83
CA LYS A 76 46.30 37.78 -8.58
C LYS A 76 45.56 38.82 -7.74
N VAL A 77 44.26 39.02 -7.98
CA VAL A 77 43.44 39.94 -7.18
C VAL A 77 43.27 39.40 -5.76
N ILE A 78 42.94 38.13 -5.58
CA ILE A 78 42.87 37.53 -4.23
C ILE A 78 44.18 37.69 -3.47
N GLN A 79 45.32 37.46 -4.16
CA GLN A 79 46.64 37.59 -3.56
C GLN A 79 47.01 39.05 -3.24
N ALA A 80 46.60 40.02 -4.06
CA ALA A 80 46.88 41.44 -3.83
C ALA A 80 46.04 42.03 -2.67
N TYR A 81 44.86 41.45 -2.40
CA TYR A 81 43.95 41.90 -1.35
C TYR A 81 43.93 40.98 -0.12
N SER A 82 44.84 40.00 -0.04
CA SER A 82 44.90 39.03 1.07
C SER A 82 45.09 39.68 2.43
N ASP A 83 45.70 40.87 2.48
CA ASP A 83 46.01 41.57 3.72
C ASP A 83 44.81 42.39 4.23
N ARG A 84 43.85 42.73 3.36
CA ARG A 84 42.62 43.45 3.73
C ARG A 84 41.46 42.53 4.08
N TYR A 85 41.33 41.40 3.38
CA TYR A 85 40.44 40.34 3.80
C TYR A 85 41.19 39.50 4.79
N ALA A 86 41.15 39.86 6.07
CA ALA A 86 41.73 39.07 7.15
C ALA A 86 41.33 37.62 6.92
N SER A 87 42.28 36.82 6.41
CA SER A 87 42.06 35.41 6.15
C SER A 87 41.54 34.87 7.47
N LYS A 88 40.28 34.38 7.49
CA LYS A 88 39.67 33.79 8.70
C LYS A 88 40.77 33.02 9.39
N PRO A 89 41.08 33.32 10.68
CA PRO A 89 42.26 32.80 11.34
C PRO A 89 42.34 31.34 10.97
N LYS A 90 43.44 30.94 10.31
CA LYS A 90 43.69 29.53 10.03
C LYS A 90 43.60 28.86 11.38
N ILE A 91 42.43 28.30 11.70
CA ILE A 91 42.24 27.46 12.87
C ILE A 91 43.24 26.36 12.60
N ARG A 92 44.40 26.47 13.25
CA ARG A 92 45.42 25.44 13.29
C ARG A 92 44.70 24.28 13.94
N TRP A 93 44.10 23.45 13.09
CA TRP A 93 43.50 22.20 13.45
C TRP A 93 44.59 21.39 14.13
N GLN A 94 44.60 21.45 15.45
CA GLN A 94 45.37 20.53 16.25
C GLN A 94 44.89 19.13 15.87
N PRO A 95 45.79 18.21 15.46
CA PRO A 95 45.43 16.92 14.88
C PRO A 95 44.90 15.91 15.91
N TYR A 96 44.38 16.36 17.05
CA TYR A 96 43.79 15.49 18.08
C TYR A 96 42.39 14.97 17.72
N LEU A 97 41.76 15.49 16.65
CA LEU A 97 40.44 15.02 16.18
C LEU A 97 40.50 13.94 15.09
N ARG A 98 41.67 13.51 14.62
CA ARG A 98 41.76 12.48 13.55
C ARG A 98 41.05 11.15 13.85
N PRO A 99 41.04 10.58 15.08
CA PRO A 99 40.29 9.35 15.33
C PRO A 99 38.77 9.56 15.34
N ALA A 100 38.29 10.76 15.69
CA ALA A 100 36.85 11.03 15.80
C ALA A 100 36.13 11.13 14.44
N PHE A 101 36.82 11.54 13.37
CA PHE A 101 36.22 11.58 12.03
C PHE A 101 36.11 10.19 11.40
N ILE A 102 37.06 9.29 11.69
CA ILE A 102 37.02 7.91 11.20
C ILE A 102 35.87 7.16 11.90
N SER A 103 35.72 7.31 13.22
CA SER A 103 34.59 6.67 13.92
C SER A 103 33.23 7.22 13.47
N PHE A 104 33.11 8.53 13.24
CA PHE A 104 31.87 9.12 12.75
C PHE A 104 31.51 8.66 11.33
N THR A 105 32.47 8.62 10.41
CA THR A 105 32.23 8.15 9.03
C THR A 105 31.87 6.68 8.98
N VAL A 106 32.52 5.83 9.77
CA VAL A 106 32.15 4.42 9.92
C VAL A 106 30.75 4.27 10.49
N LEU A 107 30.40 5.06 11.53
CA LEU A 107 29.05 5.03 12.11
C LEU A 107 27.98 5.47 11.11
N VAL A 108 28.24 6.53 10.33
CA VAL A 108 27.33 6.99 9.25
C VAL A 108 27.16 5.90 8.19
N LEU A 109 28.24 5.27 7.74
CA LEU A 109 28.18 4.16 6.77
C LEU A 109 27.40 2.97 7.32
N ILE A 110 27.62 2.58 8.58
CA ILE A 110 26.86 1.51 9.24
C ILE A 110 25.39 1.88 9.32
N THR A 111 25.05 3.10 9.72
CA THR A 111 23.64 3.54 9.76
C THR A 111 23.03 3.58 8.37
N PHE A 112 23.76 3.98 7.34
CA PHE A 112 23.28 4.02 5.96
C PHE A 112 23.04 2.60 5.42
N VAL A 113 23.99 1.68 5.62
CA VAL A 113 23.83 0.26 5.26
C VAL A 113 22.67 -0.36 6.04
N PHE A 114 22.52 -0.04 7.32
CA PHE A 114 21.41 -0.52 8.14
C PHE A 114 20.07 -0.01 7.61
N LEU A 115 19.95 1.30 7.31
CA LEU A 115 18.73 1.90 6.76
C LEU A 115 18.38 1.36 5.37
N PHE A 116 19.37 1.10 4.51
CA PHE A 116 19.13 0.48 3.19
C PHE A 116 18.77 -1.01 3.28
N ASN A 117 19.12 -1.70 4.37
CA ASN A 117 18.67 -3.06 4.63
C ASN A 117 17.29 -3.13 5.29
N LEU A 118 16.67 -2.00 5.66
CA LEU A 118 15.27 -1.94 6.07
C LEU A 118 14.35 -1.98 4.83
N ASN A 119 14.58 -2.93 3.91
CA ASN A 119 13.55 -3.26 2.93
C ASN A 119 12.33 -3.71 3.74
N PRO A 120 11.19 -3.00 3.68
CA PRO A 120 9.99 -3.45 4.36
C PRO A 120 9.72 -4.85 3.82
N SER A 121 9.81 -5.86 4.70
CA SER A 121 9.42 -7.20 4.34
C SER A 121 7.98 -7.12 3.87
N VAL A 122 7.75 -7.45 2.60
CA VAL A 122 6.40 -7.50 2.04
C VAL A 122 5.60 -8.46 2.92
N VAL A 123 4.61 -7.91 3.64
CA VAL A 123 3.72 -8.72 4.46
C VAL A 123 2.72 -9.35 3.51
N TYR A 124 2.72 -10.67 3.45
CA TYR A 124 1.78 -11.41 2.63
C TYR A 124 0.51 -11.66 3.43
N ALA A 125 -0.61 -11.26 2.84
CA ALA A 125 -1.92 -11.44 3.42
C ALA A 125 -2.46 -12.87 3.20
N GLY A 126 -1.97 -13.58 2.19
CA GLY A 126 -2.43 -14.92 1.86
C GLY A 126 -1.86 -15.42 0.54
N TYR A 127 -2.53 -16.39 -0.07
CA TYR A 127 -2.22 -16.89 -1.41
C TYR A 127 -3.47 -17.33 -2.15
N LEU A 128 -3.37 -17.42 -3.47
CA LEU A 128 -4.46 -17.90 -4.33
C LEU A 128 -4.45 -19.43 -4.38
N GLU A 129 -5.42 -20.08 -3.74
CA GLU A 129 -5.55 -21.54 -3.73
C GLU A 129 -6.09 -22.08 -5.06
N ASN A 130 -7.00 -21.35 -5.70
CA ASN A 130 -7.58 -21.73 -6.99
C ASN A 130 -7.83 -20.49 -7.85
N VAL A 131 -7.54 -20.60 -9.14
CA VAL A 131 -7.75 -19.56 -10.15
C VAL A 131 -8.41 -20.21 -11.36
N THR A 132 -9.57 -19.71 -11.77
CA THR A 132 -10.28 -20.12 -12.98
C THR A 132 -10.56 -18.87 -13.81
N GLY A 133 -10.22 -18.89 -15.11
CA GLY A 133 -10.37 -17.71 -15.97
C GLY A 133 -9.22 -16.70 -15.84
N GLN A 134 -9.51 -15.43 -16.13
CA GLN A 134 -8.55 -14.33 -16.07
C GLN A 134 -8.68 -13.59 -14.73
N VAL A 135 -7.60 -13.65 -13.95
CA VAL A 135 -7.49 -12.99 -12.66
C VAL A 135 -6.20 -12.18 -12.70
N GLU A 136 -6.29 -10.95 -12.20
CA GLU A 136 -5.22 -9.97 -12.26
C GLU A 136 -5.03 -9.30 -10.90
N MET A 137 -3.80 -8.93 -10.60
CA MET A 137 -3.43 -8.17 -9.42
C MET A 137 -2.84 -6.83 -9.85
N PHE A 138 -3.25 -5.75 -9.21
CA PHE A 138 -2.72 -4.43 -9.50
C PHE A 138 -1.31 -4.29 -8.92
N ASN A 139 -0.37 -3.88 -9.76
CA ASN A 139 0.99 -3.59 -9.37
C ASN A 139 1.16 -2.08 -9.17
N PRO A 140 1.29 -1.60 -7.92
CA PRO A 140 1.37 -0.16 -7.65
C PRO A 140 2.68 0.47 -8.14
N THR A 141 3.71 -0.34 -8.40
CA THR A 141 5.01 0.16 -8.88
C THR A 141 4.97 0.50 -10.37
N THR A 142 4.31 -0.35 -11.16
CA THR A 142 4.18 -0.16 -12.61
C THR A 142 2.89 0.57 -12.99
N GLY A 143 1.89 0.58 -12.10
CA GLY A 143 0.54 1.05 -12.40
C GLY A 143 -0.20 0.14 -13.38
N SER A 144 0.20 -1.13 -13.51
CA SER A 144 -0.39 -2.12 -14.42
C SER A 144 -1.14 -3.22 -13.69
N TRP A 145 -2.07 -3.86 -14.39
CA TRP A 145 -2.67 -5.10 -13.96
C TRP A 145 -1.85 -6.26 -14.50
N ASP A 146 -1.34 -7.10 -13.60
CA ASP A 146 -0.53 -8.25 -13.95
C ASP A 146 -1.35 -9.52 -13.74
N SER A 147 -1.31 -10.45 -14.69
CA SER A 147 -2.01 -11.74 -14.57
C SER A 147 -1.43 -12.57 -13.42
N ILE A 148 -2.29 -13.23 -12.65
CA ILE A 148 -1.88 -14.04 -11.50
C ILE A 148 -2.34 -15.49 -11.62
N SER A 149 -1.57 -16.39 -11.02
CA SER A 149 -1.81 -17.84 -11.08
C SER A 149 -2.00 -18.45 -9.70
N THR A 150 -2.55 -19.66 -9.65
CA THR A 150 -2.62 -20.48 -8.44
C THR A 150 -1.25 -20.59 -7.75
N GLY A 151 -1.26 -20.52 -6.42
CA GLY A 151 -0.09 -20.56 -5.55
C GLY A 151 0.60 -19.22 -5.33
N GLN A 152 0.25 -18.18 -6.10
CA GLN A 152 0.86 -16.86 -5.95
C GLN A 152 0.45 -16.21 -4.62
N SER A 153 1.45 -15.69 -3.90
CA SER A 153 1.24 -14.94 -2.67
C SER A 153 0.64 -13.58 -2.97
N VAL A 154 -0.28 -13.14 -2.10
CA VAL A 154 -0.97 -11.86 -2.21
C VAL A 154 -0.45 -10.95 -1.10
N PRO A 155 0.19 -9.80 -1.42
CA PRO A 155 0.61 -8.85 -0.41
C PRO A 155 -0.58 -8.16 0.25
N VAL A 156 -0.39 -7.66 1.47
CA VAL A 156 -1.30 -6.65 2.04
C VAL A 156 -1.29 -5.43 1.12
N ASP A 157 -2.41 -4.71 1.06
CA ASP A 157 -2.68 -3.58 0.17
C ASP A 157 -2.75 -3.94 -1.32
N ALA A 158 -2.79 -5.23 -1.66
CA ALA A 158 -3.04 -5.66 -3.04
C ALA A 158 -4.50 -5.44 -3.44
N THR A 159 -4.68 -4.97 -4.68
CA THR A 159 -5.96 -5.05 -5.38
C THR A 159 -5.96 -6.27 -6.28
N ILE A 160 -6.98 -7.12 -6.16
CA ILE A 160 -7.21 -8.26 -7.05
C ILE A 160 -8.51 -8.05 -7.79
N ARG A 161 -8.53 -8.33 -9.10
CA ARG A 161 -9.76 -8.41 -9.86
C ARG A 161 -9.90 -9.72 -10.61
N THR A 162 -11.14 -10.17 -10.75
CA THR A 162 -11.56 -11.27 -11.61
C THR A 162 -12.37 -10.70 -12.77
N LEU A 163 -12.12 -11.18 -13.99
CA LEU A 163 -12.90 -10.75 -15.15
C LEU A 163 -14.17 -11.59 -15.32
N THR A 164 -14.77 -11.49 -16.51
CA THR A 164 -15.94 -12.26 -16.90
C THR A 164 -15.64 -13.76 -16.85
N GLU A 165 -16.59 -14.55 -16.34
CA GLU A 165 -16.48 -16.02 -16.17
C GLU A 165 -15.24 -16.47 -15.38
N SER A 166 -14.65 -15.56 -14.61
CA SER A 166 -13.46 -15.83 -13.81
C SER A 166 -13.82 -15.97 -12.35
N LYS A 167 -13.00 -16.70 -11.61
CA LYS A 167 -13.16 -17.00 -10.19
C LYS A 167 -11.79 -17.17 -9.54
N ALA A 168 -11.64 -16.66 -8.32
CA ALA A 168 -10.43 -16.86 -7.53
C ALA A 168 -10.78 -17.26 -6.10
N THR A 169 -9.96 -18.10 -5.49
CA THR A 169 -10.04 -18.44 -4.07
C THR A 169 -8.80 -17.91 -3.37
N LEU A 170 -8.98 -16.90 -2.53
CA LEU A 170 -7.96 -16.37 -1.63
C LEU A 170 -8.01 -17.12 -0.30
N LYS A 171 -6.86 -17.60 0.16
CA LYS A 171 -6.72 -18.30 1.44
C LYS A 171 -5.77 -17.54 2.36
N PHE A 172 -6.23 -17.30 3.58
CA PHE A 172 -5.50 -16.54 4.58
C PHE A 172 -4.73 -17.46 5.54
N PRO A 173 -3.70 -16.96 6.25
CA PRO A 173 -2.91 -17.76 7.18
C PRO A 173 -3.69 -18.39 8.34
N GLY A 174 -4.81 -17.81 8.76
CA GLY A 174 -5.69 -18.34 9.83
C GLY A 174 -6.65 -19.43 9.36
N GLY A 175 -6.64 -19.77 8.07
CA GLY A 175 -7.55 -20.74 7.47
C GLY A 175 -8.86 -20.13 6.94
N GLU A 176 -9.03 -18.83 7.07
CA GLU A 176 -10.12 -18.10 6.42
C GLU A 176 -9.98 -18.19 4.90
N GLN A 177 -11.12 -18.08 4.22
CA GLN A 177 -11.18 -18.17 2.78
C GLN A 177 -12.15 -17.13 2.22
N THR A 178 -11.73 -16.45 1.15
CA THR A 178 -12.59 -15.58 0.35
C THR A 178 -12.58 -16.04 -1.09
N ILE A 179 -13.75 -16.34 -1.61
CA ILE A 179 -13.98 -16.68 -3.01
C ILE A 179 -14.47 -15.43 -3.73
N LEU A 180 -13.71 -14.98 -4.73
CA LEU A 180 -14.08 -13.89 -5.61
C LEU A 180 -14.88 -14.47 -6.79
N GLY A 181 -16.11 -13.99 -6.96
CA GLY A 181 -16.95 -14.29 -8.13
C GLY A 181 -16.43 -13.64 -9.41
N SER A 182 -17.23 -13.65 -10.47
CA SER A 182 -16.87 -12.97 -11.73
C SER A 182 -17.11 -11.46 -11.66
N ASN A 183 -16.28 -10.69 -12.38
CA ASN A 183 -16.33 -9.22 -12.37
C ASN A 183 -16.25 -8.64 -10.95
N SER A 184 -15.39 -9.23 -10.11
CA SER A 184 -15.17 -8.77 -8.74
C SER A 184 -13.82 -8.08 -8.63
N GLU A 185 -13.74 -7.07 -7.78
CA GLU A 185 -12.55 -6.30 -7.48
C GLU A 185 -12.49 -6.08 -5.97
N VAL A 186 -11.40 -6.51 -5.35
CA VAL A 186 -11.21 -6.52 -3.91
C VAL A 186 -9.85 -5.95 -3.55
N ASP A 187 -9.85 -5.00 -2.63
CA ASP A 187 -8.67 -4.47 -1.97
C ASP A 187 -8.44 -5.17 -0.63
N LEU A 188 -7.20 -5.55 -0.37
CA LEU A 188 -6.79 -6.24 0.84
C LEU A 188 -6.18 -5.28 1.86
N LEU A 189 -7.02 -4.51 2.54
CA LEU A 189 -6.62 -3.35 3.34
C LEU A 189 -5.82 -3.69 4.61
N ARG A 190 -6.10 -4.83 5.24
CA ARG A 190 -5.46 -5.17 6.52
C ARG A 190 -5.36 -6.67 6.74
N LEU A 191 -4.18 -7.11 7.15
CA LEU A 191 -3.96 -8.37 7.84
C LEU A 191 -3.07 -8.12 9.06
N THR A 192 -3.61 -8.32 10.26
CA THR A 192 -2.84 -8.22 11.51
C THR A 192 -3.09 -9.42 12.40
N GLN A 193 -2.06 -9.87 13.13
CA GLN A 193 -2.19 -10.95 14.10
C GLN A 193 -1.99 -10.41 15.52
N THR A 194 -2.98 -10.63 16.39
CA THR A 194 -2.94 -10.23 17.79
C THR A 194 -3.21 -11.45 18.66
N ASN A 195 -2.27 -11.81 19.54
CA ASN A 195 -2.39 -12.99 20.43
C ASN A 195 -2.69 -14.31 19.71
N GLY A 196 -2.22 -14.47 18.47
CA GLY A 196 -2.46 -15.66 17.65
C GLY A 196 -3.72 -15.58 16.79
N LEU A 197 -4.63 -14.64 17.07
CA LEU A 197 -5.87 -14.45 16.32
C LEU A 197 -5.67 -13.43 15.18
N TRP A 198 -6.38 -13.64 14.07
CA TRP A 198 -6.25 -12.79 12.87
C TRP A 198 -7.37 -11.75 12.76
N GLU A 199 -6.98 -10.52 12.45
CA GLU A 199 -7.87 -9.43 12.01
C GLU A 199 -7.67 -9.23 10.51
N ILE A 200 -8.72 -9.47 9.73
CA ILE A 200 -8.73 -9.36 8.27
C ILE A 200 -9.73 -8.29 7.85
N THR A 201 -9.30 -7.34 7.03
CA THR A 201 -10.20 -6.35 6.42
C THR A 201 -10.04 -6.35 4.90
N LEU A 202 -11.15 -6.58 4.21
CA LEU A 202 -11.29 -6.47 2.76
C LEU A 202 -12.12 -5.23 2.41
N GLU A 203 -11.90 -4.67 1.24
CA GLU A 203 -12.81 -3.72 0.61
C GLU A 203 -13.26 -4.26 -0.75
N LEU A 204 -14.56 -4.57 -0.85
CA LEU A 204 -15.20 -5.02 -2.08
C LEU A 204 -15.66 -3.79 -2.86
N MET A 205 -15.09 -3.59 -4.04
CA MET A 205 -15.36 -2.44 -4.91
C MET A 205 -16.50 -2.73 -5.88
N ASN A 206 -16.54 -3.95 -6.44
CA ASN A 206 -17.60 -4.43 -7.32
C ASN A 206 -17.71 -5.97 -7.28
N GLY A 207 -18.80 -6.49 -7.86
CA GLY A 207 -19.00 -7.93 -8.02
C GLY A 207 -19.50 -8.64 -6.76
N GLN A 208 -18.98 -9.83 -6.50
CA GLN A 208 -19.41 -10.71 -5.42
C GLN A 208 -18.24 -11.40 -4.73
N THR A 209 -18.34 -11.56 -3.42
CA THR A 209 -17.47 -12.42 -2.60
C THR A 209 -18.29 -13.40 -1.77
N GLU A 210 -17.73 -14.58 -1.55
CA GLU A 210 -18.19 -15.55 -0.56
C GLU A 210 -17.07 -15.73 0.45
N ASN A 211 -17.36 -15.46 1.72
CA ASN A 211 -16.38 -15.36 2.79
C ASN A 211 -16.69 -16.40 3.85
N GLN A 212 -15.67 -17.15 4.25
CA GLN A 212 -15.73 -18.15 5.30
C GLN A 212 -14.63 -17.87 6.31
N THR A 213 -15.00 -17.54 7.55
CA THR A 213 -14.04 -17.29 8.63
C THR A 213 -13.70 -18.58 9.36
N ALA A 214 -12.54 -18.62 10.00
CA ALA A 214 -12.10 -19.73 10.83
C ALA A 214 -12.47 -19.49 12.31
N GLN A 215 -12.34 -20.51 13.16
CA GLN A 215 -12.56 -20.34 14.60
C GLN A 215 -11.50 -19.47 15.28
N ASP A 216 -10.30 -19.38 14.69
CA ASP A 216 -9.16 -18.62 15.21
C ASP A 216 -9.09 -17.19 14.63
N THR A 217 -10.17 -16.74 13.99
CA THR A 217 -10.31 -15.37 13.48
C THR A 217 -10.78 -14.45 14.62
N ASP A 218 -10.06 -13.38 14.92
CA ASP A 218 -10.52 -12.35 15.88
C ASP A 218 -11.65 -11.53 15.26
N SER A 219 -11.41 -11.06 14.03
CA SER A 219 -12.40 -10.31 13.27
C SER A 219 -12.17 -10.41 11.76
N PHE A 220 -13.26 -10.54 11.02
CA PHE A 220 -13.29 -10.50 9.57
C PHE A 220 -14.26 -9.43 9.11
N SER A 221 -13.76 -8.44 8.37
CA SER A 221 -14.57 -7.30 7.92
C SER A 221 -14.51 -7.14 6.42
N VAL A 222 -15.67 -6.96 5.78
CA VAL A 222 -15.79 -6.61 4.36
C VAL A 222 -16.42 -5.23 4.26
N ARG A 223 -15.65 -4.28 3.74
CA ARG A 223 -16.09 -2.90 3.48
C ARG A 223 -16.64 -2.82 2.06
N THR A 224 -17.64 -1.97 1.90
CA THR A 224 -18.22 -1.57 0.62
C THR A 224 -18.48 -0.08 0.67
N GLN A 225 -18.88 0.50 -0.46
CA GLN A 225 -19.35 1.89 -0.49
C GLN A 225 -20.57 2.12 0.44
N THR A 226 -21.38 1.09 0.69
CA THR A 226 -22.64 1.20 1.43
C THR A 226 -22.47 0.97 2.94
N GLY A 227 -21.45 0.24 3.35
CA GLY A 227 -21.22 -0.09 4.76
C GLY A 227 -20.15 -1.15 4.97
N ILE A 228 -20.08 -1.63 6.21
CA ILE A 228 -19.11 -2.62 6.68
C ILE A 228 -19.88 -3.83 7.21
N ALA A 229 -19.62 -5.02 6.67
CA ALA A 229 -20.03 -6.28 7.28
C ALA A 229 -18.90 -6.83 8.14
N HIS A 230 -19.23 -7.24 9.35
CA HIS A 230 -18.28 -7.73 10.34
C HIS A 230 -18.74 -9.09 10.88
N SER A 231 -17.80 -10.02 11.03
CA SER A 231 -18.06 -11.39 11.50
C SER A 231 -16.84 -12.02 12.16
N ASP A 232 -17.07 -12.86 13.16
CA ASP A 232 -16.00 -13.56 13.89
C ASP A 232 -16.04 -15.09 13.66
N ASN A 233 -17.18 -15.63 13.20
CA ASN A 233 -17.35 -17.05 12.84
C ASN A 233 -18.58 -17.24 11.93
N ALA A 234 -18.50 -16.80 10.68
CA ALA A 234 -19.59 -16.84 9.72
C ALA A 234 -19.16 -17.34 8.34
N HIS A 235 -20.15 -17.87 7.60
CA HIS A 235 -20.07 -18.10 6.17
C HIS A 235 -21.13 -17.24 5.51
N PHE A 236 -20.72 -16.28 4.68
CA PHE A 236 -21.66 -15.32 4.09
C PHE A 236 -21.23 -14.90 2.69
N VAL A 237 -22.21 -14.50 1.90
CA VAL A 237 -22.04 -13.97 0.55
C VAL A 237 -22.36 -12.48 0.58
N MET A 238 -21.50 -11.69 -0.03
CA MET A 238 -21.72 -10.26 -0.25
C MET A 238 -21.67 -9.96 -1.75
N LYS A 239 -22.64 -9.18 -2.24
CA LYS A 239 -22.73 -8.80 -3.65
C LYS A 239 -23.03 -7.32 -3.78
N ILE A 240 -22.31 -6.63 -4.65
CA ILE A 240 -22.57 -5.25 -5.04
C ILE A 240 -23.29 -5.26 -6.39
N PHE A 241 -24.47 -4.64 -6.43
CA PHE A 241 -25.24 -4.47 -7.65
C PHE A 241 -24.75 -3.25 -8.44
N SER A 242 -25.17 -3.16 -9.71
CA SER A 242 -24.79 -2.07 -10.60
C SER A 242 -25.29 -0.69 -10.17
N ASP A 243 -26.30 -0.62 -9.31
CA ASP A 243 -26.80 0.62 -8.69
C ASP A 243 -26.02 1.03 -7.43
N GLY A 244 -25.00 0.25 -7.05
CA GLY A 244 -24.19 0.44 -5.85
C GLY A 244 -24.84 -0.08 -4.56
N SER A 245 -26.04 -0.67 -4.62
CA SER A 245 -26.62 -1.35 -3.46
C SER A 245 -25.83 -2.63 -3.15
N ALA A 246 -25.82 -3.02 -1.88
CA ALA A 246 -25.09 -4.19 -1.41
C ALA A 246 -26.04 -5.20 -0.77
N GLU A 247 -26.04 -6.43 -1.26
CA GLU A 247 -26.71 -7.57 -0.64
C GLU A 247 -25.74 -8.33 0.26
N THR A 248 -26.20 -8.68 1.47
CA THR A 248 -25.51 -9.62 2.35
C THR A 248 -26.45 -10.78 2.67
N ARG A 249 -26.01 -11.99 2.35
CA ARG A 249 -26.70 -13.25 2.66
C ARG A 249 -25.83 -14.09 3.58
N VAL A 250 -26.34 -14.46 4.74
CA VAL A 250 -25.60 -15.26 5.71
C VAL A 250 -26.01 -16.72 5.56
N LEU A 251 -25.05 -17.59 5.27
CA LEU A 251 -25.25 -19.03 5.15
C LEU A 251 -25.13 -19.69 6.53
N GLU A 252 -24.08 -19.37 7.28
CA GLU A 252 -23.82 -19.87 8.63
C GLU A 252 -23.31 -18.76 9.55
N GLY A 253 -23.58 -18.88 10.85
CA GLY A 253 -23.17 -17.91 11.85
C GLY A 253 -24.01 -16.63 11.86
N GLN A 254 -23.35 -15.49 12.10
CA GLN A 254 -23.98 -14.18 12.20
C GLN A 254 -23.04 -13.11 11.66
N VAL A 255 -23.60 -12.11 10.98
CA VAL A 255 -22.88 -10.95 10.46
C VAL A 255 -23.54 -9.68 10.99
N GLU A 256 -22.75 -8.76 11.54
CA GLU A 256 -23.23 -7.40 11.84
C GLU A 256 -22.89 -6.50 10.66
N VAL A 257 -23.91 -5.90 10.04
CA VAL A 257 -23.71 -4.91 8.98
C VAL A 257 -24.00 -3.51 9.52
N ARG A 258 -23.00 -2.64 9.41
CA ARG A 258 -23.07 -1.23 9.78
C ARG A 258 -23.02 -0.35 8.53
N THR A 259 -24.06 0.44 8.34
CA THR A 259 -24.13 1.51 7.33
C THR A 259 -24.09 2.88 8.02
N GLN A 260 -24.17 3.97 7.26
CA GLN A 260 -24.21 5.32 7.85
C GLN A 260 -25.45 5.56 8.73
N SER A 261 -26.59 4.95 8.41
CA SER A 261 -27.88 5.21 9.07
C SER A 261 -28.35 4.09 10.00
N GLN A 262 -27.82 2.88 9.85
CA GLN A 262 -28.31 1.71 10.59
C GLN A 262 -27.20 0.68 10.86
N SER A 263 -27.32 0.00 12.00
CA SER A 263 -26.62 -1.27 12.27
C SER A 263 -27.66 -2.39 12.38
N LYS A 264 -27.43 -3.51 11.70
CA LYS A 264 -28.31 -4.67 11.71
C LYS A 264 -27.49 -5.95 11.82
N LYS A 265 -27.91 -6.85 12.73
CA LYS A 265 -27.40 -8.21 12.81
C LYS A 265 -28.23 -9.12 11.89
N ILE A 266 -27.53 -9.88 11.06
CA ILE A 266 -28.10 -10.83 10.09
C ILE A 266 -27.66 -12.23 10.52
N HIS A 267 -28.60 -13.14 10.68
CA HIS A 267 -28.36 -14.52 11.11
C HIS A 267 -28.36 -15.48 9.93
N SER A 268 -27.89 -16.71 10.15
CA SER A 268 -27.96 -17.80 9.17
C SER A 268 -29.35 -17.94 8.53
N GLY A 269 -29.37 -18.02 7.19
CA GLY A 269 -30.58 -18.10 6.37
C GLY A 269 -31.18 -16.74 6.01
N GLU A 270 -30.78 -15.65 6.67
CA GLU A 270 -31.30 -14.31 6.39
C GLU A 270 -30.53 -13.63 5.25
N THR A 271 -31.22 -12.73 4.55
CA THR A 271 -30.65 -11.86 3.51
C THR A 271 -31.12 -10.43 3.77
N THR A 272 -30.22 -9.46 3.64
CA THR A 272 -30.55 -8.04 3.70
C THR A 272 -29.87 -7.29 2.57
N ILE A 273 -30.60 -6.37 1.95
CA ILE A 273 -30.09 -5.47 0.92
C ILE A 273 -29.99 -4.08 1.53
N PHE A 274 -28.85 -3.43 1.33
CA PHE A 274 -28.58 -2.08 1.77
C PHE A 274 -28.49 -1.16 0.53
N PRO A 275 -29.30 -0.09 0.48
CA PRO A 275 -29.33 0.81 -0.68
C PRO A 275 -28.02 1.60 -0.77
N SER A 276 -27.60 1.94 -1.99
CA SER A 276 -26.42 2.80 -2.21
C SER A 276 -26.59 4.16 -1.53
N PRO A 277 -25.57 4.72 -0.87
CA PRO A 277 -25.64 6.07 -0.30
C PRO A 277 -25.90 7.15 -1.36
N ASN A 278 -25.52 6.89 -2.61
CA ASN A 278 -25.72 7.80 -3.73
C ASN A 278 -27.11 7.67 -4.37
N SER A 279 -27.92 6.70 -3.96
CA SER A 279 -29.32 6.57 -4.41
C SER A 279 -30.22 7.57 -3.69
N SER A 280 -29.85 8.85 -3.72
CA SER A 280 -30.68 9.98 -3.30
C SER A 280 -31.76 10.29 -4.34
N ASN A 281 -32.33 9.25 -4.97
CA ASN A 281 -33.65 9.37 -5.56
C ASN A 281 -34.62 9.38 -4.39
N LEU A 282 -34.69 10.55 -3.74
CA LEU A 282 -35.81 11.01 -2.95
C LEU A 282 -37.06 10.84 -3.83
N LEU A 283 -37.64 9.64 -3.81
CA LEU A 283 -39.08 9.54 -4.01
C LEU A 283 -39.63 10.46 -2.91
N PRO A 284 -40.33 11.55 -3.28
CA PRO A 284 -40.99 12.37 -2.28
C PRO A 284 -41.86 11.40 -1.49
N ASP A 285 -41.65 11.41 -0.18
CA ASP A 285 -42.51 10.78 0.81
C ASP A 285 -43.93 11.32 0.58
N LYS A 286 -44.66 10.64 -0.31
CA LYS A 286 -45.96 11.07 -0.79
C LYS A 286 -46.96 10.30 0.03
N ASN A 287 -47.41 10.97 1.08
CA ASN A 287 -48.64 10.76 1.83
C ASN A 287 -48.64 9.56 2.79
N GLU A 288 -48.19 9.82 4.02
CA GLU A 288 -49.04 9.51 5.17
C GLU A 288 -50.25 10.45 5.18
N ASP A 289 -51.21 10.22 4.28
CA ASP A 289 -52.59 10.58 4.57
C ASP A 289 -53.20 9.40 5.33
N TYR A 290 -53.12 9.56 6.65
CA TYR A 290 -53.87 8.89 7.69
C TYR A 290 -55.32 8.56 7.24
N PHE A 291 -55.56 7.36 6.73
CA PHE A 291 -56.90 6.78 6.72
C PHE A 291 -57.03 5.80 7.87
N GLU A 292 -57.54 6.35 8.97
CA GLU A 292 -58.10 5.66 10.11
C GLU A 292 -59.31 4.81 9.66
N PHE A 293 -59.07 3.55 9.28
CA PHE A 293 -60.12 2.55 9.18
C PHE A 293 -60.02 1.59 10.35
N VAL A 294 -60.73 1.94 11.42
CA VAL A 294 -61.24 0.99 12.40
C VAL A 294 -62.35 0.18 11.72
N PRO A 295 -62.27 -1.17 11.75
CA PRO A 295 -63.47 -1.91 12.11
C PRO A 295 -63.16 -3.01 13.14
N LYS A 296 -63.75 -2.78 14.32
CA LYS A 296 -64.60 -3.68 15.12
C LYS A 296 -64.16 -5.16 15.29
N PRO A 297 -63.98 -5.64 16.54
CA PRO A 297 -63.79 -7.06 16.81
C PRO A 297 -65.10 -7.82 16.62
N SER A 298 -65.09 -8.86 15.79
CA SER A 298 -66.11 -9.91 15.80
C SER A 298 -65.45 -11.22 16.22
N THR A 299 -65.69 -11.56 17.47
CA THR A 299 -65.68 -12.91 18.03
C THR A 299 -66.63 -13.80 17.22
N GLU A 300 -66.32 -15.10 17.13
CA GLU A 300 -67.23 -16.27 17.15
C GLU A 300 -67.05 -17.31 16.01
N GLY A 301 -66.86 -18.57 16.41
CA GLY A 301 -66.99 -19.80 15.60
C GLY A 301 -65.66 -20.36 15.05
N SER A 302 -64.98 -21.33 15.69
CA SER A 302 -65.32 -22.77 15.76
C SER A 302 -65.32 -23.46 14.40
N GLU A 303 -64.19 -24.08 14.01
CA GLU A 303 -64.18 -25.50 13.63
C GLU A 303 -62.74 -26.04 13.54
N THR A 304 -62.50 -27.08 14.32
CA THR A 304 -61.31 -27.93 14.31
C THR A 304 -61.50 -28.97 13.20
N GLU A 305 -60.76 -28.86 12.10
CA GLU A 305 -60.57 -29.98 11.18
C GLU A 305 -59.24 -30.70 11.49
N GLU A 306 -59.39 -31.84 12.13
CA GLU A 306 -58.35 -32.83 12.41
C GLU A 306 -57.96 -33.54 11.11
N MET A 307 -56.93 -33.05 10.41
CA MET A 307 -56.31 -33.83 9.33
C MET A 307 -55.48 -34.96 9.92
N THR A 308 -56.10 -36.13 10.02
CA THR A 308 -55.43 -37.43 10.21
C THR A 308 -54.57 -37.72 8.98
N VAL A 309 -53.27 -37.44 9.07
CA VAL A 309 -52.30 -37.84 8.05
C VAL A 309 -51.96 -39.31 8.24
N THR A 310 -52.38 -40.14 7.29
CA THR A 310 -52.08 -41.58 7.24
C THR A 310 -50.59 -41.75 6.88
N PRO A 311 -49.80 -42.52 7.66
CA PRO A 311 -48.39 -42.77 7.35
C PRO A 311 -48.28 -43.66 6.10
N THR A 312 -47.76 -43.08 5.01
CA THR A 312 -47.41 -43.83 3.81
C THR A 312 -46.17 -44.66 4.09
N GLY A 313 -46.30 -45.97 3.87
CA GLY A 313 -45.32 -46.98 4.23
C GLY A 313 -43.93 -46.74 3.63
N THR A 314 -42.94 -46.94 4.50
CA THR A 314 -41.52 -47.02 4.18
C THR A 314 -41.26 -48.14 3.16
N PRO A 315 -40.64 -47.86 2.00
CA PRO A 315 -40.06 -48.89 1.14
C PRO A 315 -38.86 -49.51 1.87
N LYS A 316 -38.98 -50.79 2.20
CA LYS A 316 -37.87 -51.63 2.69
C LYS A 316 -36.98 -51.98 1.50
N ASP A 317 -36.13 -51.03 1.08
CA ASP A 317 -35.09 -51.33 0.11
C ASP A 317 -33.90 -51.98 0.81
N ASN A 318 -33.71 -53.26 0.52
CA ASN A 318 -32.55 -54.06 0.88
C ASN A 318 -31.31 -53.55 0.11
N PHE A 319 -30.69 -52.47 0.59
CA PHE A 319 -29.36 -52.10 0.14
C PHE A 319 -28.33 -53.06 0.74
N LYS A 320 -27.98 -54.05 -0.08
CA LYS A 320 -26.80 -54.89 0.09
C LYS A 320 -25.56 -53.97 0.18
N PRO A 321 -24.73 -54.06 1.23
CA PRO A 321 -23.55 -53.21 1.36
C PRO A 321 -22.61 -53.46 0.18
N THR A 322 -22.45 -52.44 -0.67
CA THR A 322 -21.44 -52.43 -1.73
C THR A 322 -20.10 -52.21 -1.04
N ARG A 323 -19.21 -53.20 -1.20
CA ARG A 323 -17.86 -53.18 -0.65
C ARG A 323 -17.11 -51.94 -1.13
N THR A 324 -16.54 -51.20 -0.18
CA THR A 324 -15.51 -50.19 -0.41
C THR A 324 -14.41 -50.77 -1.30
N PRO A 325 -14.07 -50.15 -2.44
CA PRO A 325 -12.95 -50.61 -3.26
C PRO A 325 -11.65 -50.44 -2.46
N THR A 326 -10.97 -51.56 -2.23
CA THR A 326 -9.60 -51.59 -1.70
C THR A 326 -8.70 -50.81 -2.65
N PRO A 327 -7.88 -49.86 -2.16
CA PRO A 327 -6.92 -49.17 -3.00
C PRO A 327 -5.95 -50.18 -3.61
N ARG A 328 -5.94 -50.25 -4.94
CA ARG A 328 -4.96 -51.04 -5.70
C ARG A 328 -3.62 -50.33 -5.58
N ILE A 329 -2.72 -50.89 -4.77
CA ILE A 329 -1.31 -50.51 -4.75
C ILE A 329 -0.74 -50.88 -6.13
N THR A 330 -0.49 -49.88 -6.96
CA THR A 330 0.32 -50.05 -8.17
C THR A 330 1.76 -50.26 -7.74
N PRO A 331 2.38 -51.41 -8.05
CA PRO A 331 3.80 -51.60 -7.76
C PRO A 331 4.62 -50.60 -8.58
N ILE A 332 5.43 -49.81 -7.88
CA ILE A 332 6.47 -48.98 -8.47
C ILE A 332 7.45 -49.94 -9.18
N SER A 333 7.43 -49.92 -10.51
CA SER A 333 8.39 -50.61 -11.35
C SER A 333 9.76 -49.98 -11.09
N SER A 334 10.65 -50.73 -10.45
CA SER A 334 12.06 -50.39 -10.32
C SER A 334 12.68 -50.27 -11.70
N ILE A 335 13.13 -49.06 -12.04
CA ILE A 335 13.95 -48.79 -13.23
C ILE A 335 15.32 -49.44 -12.99
N PRO A 336 15.81 -50.28 -13.92
CA PRO A 336 17.13 -50.88 -13.80
C PRO A 336 18.22 -49.84 -14.06
N THR A 337 19.13 -49.72 -13.09
CA THR A 337 20.46 -49.13 -13.24
C THR A 337 21.22 -49.92 -14.30
N ASN A 338 21.43 -49.31 -15.48
CA ASN A 338 22.35 -49.83 -16.48
C ASN A 338 23.57 -48.92 -16.56
N SER A 339 24.63 -49.38 -15.93
CA SER A 339 26.01 -48.97 -16.14
C SER A 339 26.55 -49.55 -17.45
N SER A 340 26.99 -48.69 -18.37
CA SER A 340 27.99 -49.01 -19.40
C SER A 340 28.46 -47.66 -19.99
N GLU A 341 29.60 -47.14 -19.55
CA GLU A 341 30.90 -47.30 -20.21
C GLU A 341 30.93 -46.86 -21.69
N ASN A 342 31.53 -45.68 -21.87
CA ASN A 342 32.64 -45.40 -22.79
C ASN A 342 32.34 -45.32 -24.30
N SER A 343 32.34 -44.09 -24.86
CA SER A 343 33.39 -43.63 -25.79
C SER A 343 33.14 -42.19 -26.28
N THR A 344 34.12 -41.31 -26.04
CA THR A 344 34.66 -40.27 -26.94
C THR A 344 33.78 -39.73 -28.08
N ASN A 345 33.39 -38.45 -28.00
CA ASN A 345 33.98 -37.41 -28.86
C ASN A 345 33.57 -36.00 -28.43
N SER A 346 34.54 -35.11 -28.60
CA SER A 346 34.60 -33.69 -28.28
C SER A 346 33.50 -32.86 -28.93
N ASP A 347 32.81 -32.04 -28.13
CA ASP A 347 32.47 -30.67 -28.51
C ASP A 347 32.52 -29.78 -27.27
N ILE A 348 33.23 -28.67 -27.43
CA ILE A 348 33.60 -27.69 -26.41
C ILE A 348 32.38 -26.80 -26.18
N ASP A 349 31.73 -26.92 -25.00
CA ASP A 349 30.70 -25.99 -24.56
C ASP A 349 31.25 -25.15 -23.39
N CYS A 350 31.63 -23.90 -23.71
CA CYS A 350 32.09 -22.91 -22.74
C CYS A 350 30.90 -22.25 -22.05
N SER A 351 30.29 -22.94 -21.10
CA SER A 351 29.34 -22.30 -20.16
C SER A 351 30.09 -21.72 -18.95
N PRO A 352 30.13 -20.39 -18.76
CA PRO A 352 30.80 -19.78 -17.61
C PRO A 352 30.05 -20.12 -16.32
N GLY A 353 30.76 -20.75 -15.39
CA GLY A 353 30.25 -21.12 -14.07
C GLY A 353 29.87 -19.89 -13.24
N SER A 354 28.67 -19.92 -12.70
CA SER A 354 28.19 -18.98 -11.68
C SER A 354 28.96 -19.20 -10.38
N SER A 355 30.00 -18.39 -10.14
CA SER A 355 30.67 -18.34 -8.85
C SER A 355 29.97 -17.34 -7.93
N ASP A 356 29.29 -17.85 -6.91
CA ASP A 356 28.90 -17.08 -5.74
C ASP A 356 30.16 -16.59 -5.02
N GLY A 357 30.46 -15.30 -5.15
CA GLY A 357 31.66 -14.72 -4.55
C GLY A 357 31.62 -13.20 -4.55
N ALA A 358 31.34 -12.62 -3.39
CA ALA A 358 31.52 -11.21 -3.11
C ALA A 358 32.98 -10.79 -3.36
N GLY A 359 33.19 -9.83 -4.27
CA GLY A 359 34.52 -9.33 -4.60
C GLY A 359 34.47 -8.06 -5.45
N ASN A 360 34.83 -6.96 -4.80
CA ASN A 360 35.16 -5.61 -5.28
C ASN A 360 35.37 -5.41 -6.80
N SER A 361 34.62 -4.46 -7.35
CA SER A 361 34.64 -4.00 -8.73
C SER A 361 35.78 -3.00 -9.01
N GLU A 362 36.98 -3.47 -9.30
CA GLU A 362 38.02 -2.70 -10.01
C GLU A 362 38.95 -3.64 -10.82
N ASN A 363 38.43 -4.33 -11.85
CA ASN A 363 39.19 -4.70 -13.05
C ASN A 363 38.31 -5.47 -14.04
N ALA A 364 37.68 -4.77 -14.98
CA ALA A 364 37.05 -5.38 -16.15
C ALA A 364 37.60 -4.73 -17.42
N SER A 365 38.87 -5.02 -17.72
CA SER A 365 39.48 -4.70 -19.01
C SER A 365 40.62 -5.67 -19.29
N ASN A 366 40.27 -6.90 -19.68
CA ASN A 366 41.03 -7.77 -20.59
C ASN A 366 40.44 -9.19 -20.61
N SER A 367 39.58 -9.49 -21.58
CA SER A 367 39.20 -10.88 -21.86
C SER A 367 38.85 -11.13 -23.33
N ASP A 368 39.71 -10.70 -24.26
CA ASP A 368 39.60 -11.01 -25.70
C ASP A 368 40.39 -12.29 -26.11
N LYS A 369 40.72 -13.19 -25.17
CA LYS A 369 41.54 -14.39 -25.48
C LYS A 369 41.10 -15.71 -24.84
N ALA A 370 39.90 -15.81 -24.29
CA ALA A 370 39.41 -17.06 -23.70
C ALA A 370 38.39 -17.78 -24.61
N CYS A 371 38.80 -18.13 -25.83
CA CYS A 371 38.18 -19.15 -26.70
C CYS A 371 39.16 -19.49 -27.83
N LYS A 372 39.89 -20.60 -27.68
CA LYS A 372 40.62 -21.26 -28.77
C LYS A 372 40.63 -22.75 -28.53
#